data_AF-A0A3M0ZA04-F1
#
_entry.id   AF-A0A3M0ZA04-F1
#
_cell.length_a   1.000
_cell.length_b   1.000
_cell.length_c   1.000
_cell.angle_alpha   90.00
_cell.angle_beta   90.00
_cell.angle_gamma   90.00
#
_symmetry.space_group_name_H-M   'P 1'
#
loop_
_entity.id
_entity.type
_entity.pdbx_description
1 polymer ?
#
loop_
_entity_poly.entity_id
_entity_poly.type
_entity_poly.pdbx_seq_one_letter_code
_entity_poly.pdbx_strand_id
1 'polypeptide(L)'
;MSYRKGVLVNQLIQSSLWLLAGGVVLMFVGCQSTVYPPKEVEKTLALSMVQAQKHLQAGNQAEASYLLNGVRQIDSEYPGIDKVLSQIDPRYRYRKSARGINLAWRVPVKRHFFTRLLLYIPDRIFDALDIVTADVNIGPGVYAEGHVTRMLQVGGGGKATLGIGLHTQRSLGLENLDAGGIHLLLFGMEGAWMAKVGTSGVFSGGAGNVGIQGPKDEIYQKVYDYWGIGGSVNAGLVGAKVEFHPLQLFDFILGFIGVDFLHDDFAHSRGLRFSERDITLLKKMSRYAASRETLRRYHLAMKTTEKQQKREAGKNKYQFQIKDEVGP
;
A
#
# COMPACT_ATOMS: atom_id res chain seq x y z
N MET A 1 -5.41 -43.58 -41.35
CA MET A 1 -4.67 -42.45 -40.69
C MET A 1 -5.55 -41.47 -39.89
N SER A 2 -6.89 -41.52 -39.96
CA SER A 2 -7.76 -40.53 -39.28
C SER A 2 -7.96 -40.75 -37.77
N TYR A 3 -7.83 -41.99 -37.27
CA TYR A 3 -8.14 -42.33 -35.87
C TYR A 3 -7.11 -41.85 -34.82
N ARG A 4 -5.87 -41.52 -35.21
CA ARG A 4 -4.82 -41.08 -34.27
C ARG A 4 -4.93 -39.60 -33.85
N LYS A 5 -5.67 -38.76 -34.59
CA LYS A 5 -5.80 -37.33 -34.25
C LYS A 5 -6.76 -37.08 -33.07
N GLY A 6 -7.80 -37.91 -32.89
CA GLY A 6 -8.77 -37.73 -31.79
C GLY A 6 -8.21 -38.02 -30.39
N VAL A 7 -7.29 -38.98 -30.28
CA VAL A 7 -6.71 -39.39 -28.98
C VAL A 7 -5.78 -38.31 -28.42
N LEU A 8 -4.99 -37.67 -29.29
CA LEU A 8 -4.08 -36.58 -28.91
C LEU A 8 -4.83 -35.33 -28.44
N VAL A 9 -5.95 -34.99 -29.08
CA VAL A 9 -6.78 -33.83 -28.69
C VAL A 9 -7.43 -34.06 -27.33
N ASN A 10 -7.95 -35.26 -27.06
CA ASN A 10 -8.55 -35.57 -25.75
C ASN A 10 -7.51 -35.58 -24.62
N GLN A 11 -6.29 -36.10 -24.84
CA GLN A 11 -5.22 -36.04 -23.84
C GLN A 11 -4.79 -34.60 -23.54
N LEU A 12 -4.70 -33.73 -24.55
CA LEU A 12 -4.42 -32.30 -24.37
C LEU A 12 -5.53 -31.58 -23.60
N ILE A 13 -6.81 -31.85 -23.89
CA ILE A 13 -7.93 -31.24 -23.15
C ILE A 13 -7.94 -31.71 -21.70
N GLN A 14 -7.72 -33.01 -21.46
CA GLN A 14 -7.76 -33.58 -20.12
C GLN A 14 -6.61 -33.08 -19.24
N SER A 15 -5.39 -32.99 -19.78
CA SER A 15 -4.22 -32.42 -19.07
C SER A 15 -4.39 -30.93 -18.77
N SER A 16 -4.99 -30.16 -19.69
CA SER A 16 -5.33 -28.73 -19.45
C SER A 16 -6.34 -28.56 -18.32
N LEU A 17 -7.32 -29.45 -18.23
CA LEU A 17 -8.34 -29.42 -17.18
C LEU A 17 -7.75 -29.71 -15.80
N TRP A 18 -6.81 -30.66 -15.70
CA TRP A 18 -6.11 -30.97 -14.44
C TRP A 18 -5.18 -29.85 -13.99
N LEU A 19 -4.52 -29.14 -14.92
CA LEU A 19 -3.72 -27.95 -14.60
C LEU A 19 -4.59 -26.78 -14.12
N LEU A 20 -5.75 -26.56 -14.75
CA LEU A 20 -6.73 -25.56 -14.30
C LEU A 20 -7.31 -25.92 -12.93
N ALA A 21 -7.71 -27.17 -12.72
CA ALA A 21 -8.24 -27.64 -11.44
C ALA A 21 -7.19 -27.58 -10.32
N GLY A 22 -5.94 -27.98 -10.61
CA GLY A 22 -4.83 -27.89 -9.67
C GLY A 22 -4.46 -26.43 -9.32
N GLY A 23 -4.50 -25.53 -10.31
CA GLY A 23 -4.30 -24.10 -10.12
C GLY A 23 -5.40 -23.47 -9.25
N VAL A 24 -6.66 -23.82 -9.48
CA VAL A 24 -7.79 -23.34 -8.66
C VAL A 24 -7.66 -23.84 -7.21
N VAL A 25 -7.28 -25.10 -6.99
CA VAL A 25 -7.11 -25.66 -5.63
C VAL A 25 -5.96 -24.98 -4.88
N LEU A 26 -4.83 -24.68 -5.54
CA LEU A 26 -3.72 -23.96 -4.90
C LEU A 26 -4.08 -22.52 -4.49
N MET A 27 -5.00 -21.86 -5.20
CA MET A 27 -5.51 -20.54 -4.79
C MET A 27 -6.32 -20.59 -3.49
N PHE A 28 -6.91 -21.73 -3.13
CA PHE A 28 -7.70 -21.87 -1.89
C PHE A 28 -6.89 -22.33 -0.67
N VAL A 29 -5.73 -22.94 -0.84
CA VAL A 29 -4.96 -23.54 0.27
C VAL A 29 -4.08 -22.53 1.03
N GLY A 30 -3.82 -21.35 0.47
CA GLY A 30 -2.73 -20.47 0.94
C GLY A 30 -3.06 -19.32 1.91
N CYS A 31 -4.32 -19.03 2.24
CA CYS A 31 -4.67 -17.81 2.98
C CYS A 31 -5.33 -18.07 4.34
N GLN A 32 -4.75 -18.92 5.19
CA GLN A 32 -5.07 -18.85 6.61
C GLN A 32 -4.43 -17.59 7.19
N SER A 33 -5.16 -16.46 7.15
CA SER A 33 -4.71 -15.24 7.80
C SER A 33 -4.57 -15.52 9.30
N THR A 34 -3.39 -15.30 9.86
CA THR A 34 -3.19 -15.41 11.31
C THR A 34 -4.21 -14.53 12.02
N VAL A 35 -5.02 -15.13 12.90
CA VAL A 35 -6.02 -14.40 13.68
C VAL A 35 -5.40 -13.99 15.00
N TYR A 36 -5.35 -12.69 15.27
CA TYR A 36 -4.72 -12.16 16.48
C TYR A 36 -5.72 -11.95 17.62
N PRO A 37 -5.33 -12.19 18.88
CA PRO A 37 -6.19 -11.92 20.03
C PRO A 37 -6.52 -10.42 20.16
N PRO A 38 -7.77 -10.03 20.49
CA PRO A 38 -8.15 -8.62 20.64
C PRO A 38 -7.25 -7.81 21.58
N LYS A 39 -6.81 -8.39 22.70
CA LYS A 39 -5.89 -7.75 23.66
C LYS A 39 -4.54 -7.39 23.05
N GLU A 40 -4.04 -8.17 22.10
CA GLU A 40 -2.77 -7.88 21.42
C GLU A 40 -2.93 -6.70 20.45
N VAL A 41 -4.05 -6.66 19.72
CA VAL A 41 -4.42 -5.54 18.85
C VAL A 41 -4.51 -4.27 19.67
N GLU A 42 -5.29 -4.27 20.76
CA GLU A 42 -5.46 -3.13 21.67
C GLU A 42 -4.11 -2.63 22.23
N LYS A 43 -3.25 -3.55 22.71
CA LYS A 43 -1.91 -3.22 23.20
C LYS A 43 -1.07 -2.54 22.11
N THR A 44 -1.16 -3.02 20.87
CA THR A 44 -0.41 -2.45 19.74
C THR A 44 -0.92 -1.04 19.42
N LEU A 45 -2.24 -0.83 19.38
CA LEU A 45 -2.83 0.50 19.16
C LEU A 45 -2.43 1.48 20.27
N ALA A 46 -2.51 1.08 21.53
CA ALA A 46 -2.08 1.88 22.67
C ALA A 46 -0.60 2.27 22.58
N LEU A 47 0.27 1.32 22.25
CA LEU A 47 1.70 1.58 22.06
C LEU A 47 1.97 2.52 20.88
N SER A 48 1.23 2.38 19.78
CA SER A 48 1.32 3.28 18.62
C SER A 48 0.90 4.70 18.98
N MET A 49 -0.14 4.89 19.80
CA MET A 49 -0.56 6.20 20.31
C MET A 49 0.55 6.85 21.18
N VAL A 50 1.17 6.07 22.07
CA VAL A 50 2.29 6.56 22.90
C VAL A 50 3.49 6.96 22.04
N GLN A 51 3.87 6.14 21.05
CA GLN A 51 4.96 6.49 20.13
C GLN A 51 4.63 7.70 19.27
N ALA A 52 3.40 7.82 18.78
CA ALA A 52 2.96 8.99 18.04
C ALA A 52 3.10 10.27 18.88
N GLN A 53 2.67 10.27 20.14
CA GLN A 53 2.84 11.41 21.04
C GLN A 53 4.31 11.75 21.28
N LYS A 54 5.17 10.73 21.43
CA LYS A 54 6.62 10.92 21.55
C LYS A 54 7.21 11.59 20.30
N HIS A 55 6.78 11.17 19.10
CA HIS A 55 7.17 11.80 17.85
C HIS A 55 6.68 13.25 17.75
N LEU A 56 5.45 13.56 18.19
CA LEU A 56 4.95 14.94 18.24
C LEU A 56 5.78 15.83 19.18
N GLN A 57 6.12 15.33 20.37
CA GLN A 57 6.98 16.04 21.31
C GLN A 57 8.37 16.31 20.74
N ALA A 58 8.87 15.42 19.88
CA ALA A 58 10.14 15.58 19.17
C ALA A 58 10.03 16.43 17.88
N GLY A 59 8.85 16.94 17.52
CA GLY A 59 8.63 17.68 16.28
C GLY A 59 8.55 16.81 15.01
N ASN A 60 8.54 15.48 15.15
CA ASN A 60 8.45 14.50 14.06
C ASN A 60 6.99 14.25 13.65
N GLN A 61 6.33 15.30 13.13
CA GLN A 61 4.88 15.26 12.86
C GLN A 61 4.48 14.21 11.80
N ALA A 62 5.32 13.98 10.79
CA ALA A 62 5.05 13.00 9.75
C ALA A 62 5.06 11.57 10.31
N GLU A 63 6.10 11.21 11.07
CA GLU A 63 6.21 9.91 11.72
C GLU A 63 5.04 9.64 12.68
N ALA A 64 4.64 10.66 13.45
CA ALA A 64 3.43 10.59 14.27
C ALA A 64 2.17 10.33 13.42
N SER A 65 2.01 11.05 12.30
CA SER A 65 0.86 10.84 11.41
C SER A 65 0.80 9.43 10.85
N TYR A 66 1.93 8.79 10.56
CA TYR A 66 1.95 7.41 10.06
C TYR A 66 1.47 6.40 11.09
N LEU A 67 1.95 6.52 12.33
CA LEU A 67 1.51 5.66 13.42
C LEU A 67 0.01 5.83 13.68
N LEU A 68 -0.48 7.08 13.72
CA LEU A 68 -1.90 7.37 13.94
C LEU A 68 -2.77 6.90 12.76
N ASN A 69 -2.29 6.99 11.52
CA ASN A 69 -3.02 6.45 10.38
C ASN A 69 -3.14 4.92 10.47
N GLY A 70 -2.10 4.23 10.95
CA GLY A 70 -2.16 2.80 11.25
C GLY A 70 -3.20 2.47 12.33
N VAL A 71 -3.30 3.29 13.39
CA VAL A 71 -4.35 3.14 14.40
C VAL A 71 -5.72 3.37 13.78
N ARG A 72 -5.92 4.46 13.02
CA ARG A 72 -7.20 4.83 12.40
C ARG A 72 -7.70 3.81 11.39
N GLN A 73 -6.80 3.10 10.70
CA GLN A 73 -7.15 2.03 9.77
C GLN A 73 -7.75 0.81 10.47
N ILE A 74 -7.39 0.58 11.74
CA ILE A 74 -7.89 -0.55 12.54
C ILE A 74 -9.09 -0.12 13.36
N ASP A 75 -9.01 1.05 14.00
CA ASP A 75 -10.08 1.61 14.82
C ASP A 75 -10.09 3.14 14.66
N SER A 76 -11.04 3.64 13.86
CA SER A 76 -11.20 5.06 13.62
C SER A 76 -11.70 5.84 14.84
N GLU A 77 -12.29 5.15 15.82
CA GLU A 77 -12.86 5.73 17.04
C GLU A 77 -11.96 5.48 18.27
N TYR A 78 -10.71 5.05 18.05
CA TYR A 78 -9.79 4.74 19.13
C TYR A 78 -9.63 5.93 20.10
N PRO A 79 -9.78 5.74 21.43
CA PRO A 79 -9.82 6.85 22.38
C PRO A 79 -8.64 7.81 22.26
N GLY A 80 -8.95 9.10 22.04
CA GLY A 80 -7.98 10.17 21.97
C GLY A 80 -7.30 10.36 20.61
N ILE A 81 -7.59 9.53 19.59
CA ILE A 81 -6.93 9.63 18.27
C ILE A 81 -7.13 11.01 17.62
N ASP A 82 -8.35 11.55 17.65
CA ASP A 82 -8.66 12.87 17.07
C ASP A 82 -7.96 14.01 17.81
N LYS A 83 -7.80 13.88 19.13
CA LYS A 83 -7.06 14.85 19.93
C LYS A 83 -5.60 14.88 19.55
N VAL A 84 -4.99 13.73 19.26
CA VAL A 84 -3.58 13.66 18.83
C VAL A 84 -3.45 14.08 17.36
N LEU A 85 -4.36 13.66 16.48
CA LEU A 85 -4.38 14.06 15.06
C LEU A 85 -4.57 15.58 14.87
N SER A 86 -5.35 16.23 15.73
CA SER A 86 -5.54 17.69 15.67
C SER A 86 -4.27 18.48 16.01
N GLN A 87 -3.31 17.88 16.73
CA GLN A 87 -1.99 18.48 17.00
C GLN A 87 -1.04 18.43 15.80
N ILE A 88 -1.32 17.58 14.80
CA ILE A 88 -0.53 17.46 13.59
C ILE A 88 -0.93 18.55 12.59
N ASP A 89 0.06 19.31 12.10
CA ASP A 89 -0.15 20.26 11.02
C ASP A 89 -0.74 19.52 9.81
N PRO A 90 -1.86 20.01 9.23
CA PRO A 90 -2.53 19.38 8.11
C PRO A 90 -1.61 18.96 6.95
N ARG A 91 -0.48 19.64 6.76
CA ARG A 91 0.54 19.33 5.73
C ARG A 91 1.20 17.97 5.92
N TYR A 92 1.28 17.46 7.14
CA TYR A 92 1.89 16.16 7.44
C TYR A 92 0.88 15.04 7.63
N ARG A 93 -0.43 15.33 7.55
CA ARG A 93 -1.46 14.31 7.67
C ARG A 93 -1.45 13.41 6.44
N TYR A 94 -1.43 12.10 6.67
CA TYR A 94 -1.55 11.13 5.60
C TYR A 94 -2.84 11.37 4.80
N ARG A 95 -2.69 11.59 3.49
CA ARG A 95 -3.80 11.79 2.57
C ARG A 95 -3.50 11.02 1.28
N LYS A 96 -4.48 10.22 0.82
CA LYS A 96 -4.45 9.67 -0.52
C LYS A 96 -4.31 10.81 -1.53
N SER A 97 -3.24 10.78 -2.32
CA SER A 97 -2.94 11.83 -3.28
C SER A 97 -3.37 11.37 -4.67
N ALA A 98 -3.86 12.30 -5.50
CA ALA A 98 -4.07 11.99 -6.92
C ALA A 98 -2.74 11.65 -7.63
N ARG A 99 -1.59 12.02 -7.06
CA ARG A 99 -0.24 11.66 -7.54
C ARG A 99 0.11 10.19 -7.29
N GLY A 100 -0.66 9.47 -6.48
CA GLY A 100 -0.46 8.05 -6.23
C GLY A 100 0.92 7.74 -5.65
N ILE A 101 1.52 6.65 -6.16
CA ILE A 101 2.86 6.19 -5.78
C ILE A 101 3.98 7.19 -6.12
N ASN A 102 3.77 8.13 -7.05
CA ASN A 102 4.81 9.11 -7.40
C ASN A 102 5.13 10.08 -6.27
N LEU A 103 4.18 10.33 -5.37
CA LEU A 103 4.45 11.20 -4.23
C LEU A 103 5.36 10.48 -3.24
N ALA A 104 6.60 10.96 -3.08
CA ALA A 104 7.52 10.34 -2.15
C ALA A 104 7.10 10.54 -0.69
N TRP A 105 7.39 9.51 0.10
CA TRP A 105 7.02 9.43 1.50
C TRP A 105 8.11 10.11 2.33
N ARG A 106 8.30 11.40 2.10
CA ARG A 106 9.40 12.20 2.64
C ARG A 106 8.88 13.50 3.24
N VAL A 107 9.63 14.01 4.20
CA VAL A 107 9.26 15.18 5.00
C VAL A 107 10.04 16.39 4.48
N PRO A 108 9.38 17.51 4.15
CA PRO A 108 10.08 18.74 3.76
C PRO A 108 10.98 19.22 4.90
N VAL A 109 12.21 19.59 4.56
CA VAL A 109 13.22 20.10 5.49
C VAL A 109 13.97 21.28 4.89
N LYS A 110 14.32 22.24 5.73
CA LYS A 110 15.20 23.34 5.35
C LYS A 110 16.65 22.89 5.51
N ARG A 111 17.36 22.70 4.40
CA ARG A 111 18.81 22.47 4.38
C ARG A 111 19.57 23.76 4.11
N HIS A 112 20.83 23.79 4.53
CA HIS A 112 21.75 24.88 4.20
C HIS A 112 21.91 25.02 2.68
N PHE A 113 22.16 26.25 2.24
CA PHE A 113 22.29 26.59 0.82
C PHE A 113 23.31 25.69 0.09
N PHE A 114 24.51 25.53 0.66
CA PHE A 114 25.56 24.69 0.04
C PHE A 114 25.16 23.21 -0.06
N THR A 115 24.44 22.67 0.92
CA THR A 115 23.93 21.30 0.84
C THR A 115 22.90 21.15 -0.28
N ARG A 116 22.01 22.13 -0.45
CA ARG A 116 21.06 22.14 -1.57
C ARG A 116 21.77 22.22 -2.91
N LEU A 117 22.80 23.07 -3.02
CA LEU A 117 23.59 23.21 -4.23
C LEU A 117 24.32 21.91 -4.59
N LEU A 118 24.92 21.23 -3.61
CA LEU A 118 25.59 19.94 -3.82
C LEU A 118 24.62 18.82 -4.22
N LEU A 119 23.40 18.81 -3.66
CA LEU A 119 22.39 17.81 -3.96
C LEU A 119 21.59 18.09 -5.24
N TYR A 120 21.66 19.32 -5.77
CA TYR A 120 20.93 19.71 -6.98
C TYR A 120 21.22 18.80 -8.17
N ILE A 121 22.50 18.57 -8.49
CA ILE A 121 22.87 17.73 -9.65
C ILE A 121 22.43 16.25 -9.43
N PRO A 122 22.73 15.59 -8.30
CA PRO A 122 22.21 14.25 -8.01
C PRO A 122 20.69 14.15 -8.12
N ASP A 123 19.96 15.12 -7.57
CA ASP A 123 18.49 15.14 -7.62
C ASP A 123 18.00 15.16 -9.07
N ARG A 124 18.54 16.03 -9.94
CA ARG A 124 18.17 16.07 -11.37
C ARG A 124 18.45 14.76 -12.10
N ILE A 125 19.56 14.09 -11.79
CA ILE A 125 19.90 12.78 -12.40
C ILE A 125 18.85 11.74 -11.98
N PHE A 126 18.48 11.72 -10.71
CA PHE A 126 17.50 10.77 -10.22
C PHE A 126 16.11 10.98 -10.81
N ASP A 127 15.66 12.23 -10.89
CA ASP A 127 14.36 12.55 -11.49
C ASP A 127 14.33 12.14 -12.97
N ALA A 128 15.45 12.30 -13.69
CA ALA A 128 15.56 11.87 -15.09
C ALA A 128 15.45 10.34 -15.24
N LEU A 129 16.01 9.57 -14.31
CA LEU A 129 15.91 8.11 -14.29
C LEU A 129 14.50 7.63 -13.95
N ASP A 130 13.74 8.41 -13.17
CA ASP A 130 12.36 8.09 -12.77
C ASP A 130 11.33 8.28 -13.89
N ILE A 131 11.71 8.93 -15.00
CA ILE A 131 10.82 9.18 -16.15
C ILE A 131 10.38 7.87 -16.82
N VAL A 132 11.22 6.82 -16.79
CA VAL A 132 10.97 5.57 -17.51
C VAL A 132 11.16 4.37 -16.60
N THR A 133 10.14 3.52 -16.57
CA THR A 133 10.22 2.14 -16.07
C THR A 133 10.45 1.21 -17.26
N ALA A 134 11.42 0.32 -17.14
CA ALA A 134 11.70 -0.73 -18.12
C ALA A 134 12.14 -2.00 -17.40
N ASP A 135 11.38 -3.08 -17.60
CA ASP A 135 11.58 -4.36 -16.92
C ASP A 135 11.45 -5.53 -17.89
N VAL A 136 12.34 -6.51 -17.72
CA VAL A 136 12.24 -7.82 -18.37
C VAL A 136 11.97 -8.84 -17.28
N ASN A 137 10.94 -9.65 -17.49
CA ASN A 137 10.48 -10.58 -16.47
C ASN A 137 10.33 -12.02 -16.98
N ILE A 138 10.51 -12.94 -16.05
CA ILE A 138 10.41 -14.37 -16.26
C ILE A 138 9.39 -14.94 -15.27
N GLY A 139 8.44 -15.71 -15.77
CA GLY A 139 7.46 -16.41 -14.95
C GLY A 139 6.16 -16.70 -15.70
N PRO A 140 5.38 -17.68 -15.23
CA PRO A 140 4.17 -18.12 -15.90
C PRO A 140 3.14 -16.99 -16.00
N GLY A 141 2.57 -16.80 -17.19
CA GLY A 141 1.49 -15.87 -17.39
C GLY A 141 1.07 -15.74 -18.84
N VAL A 142 -0.17 -15.30 -19.04
CA VAL A 142 -0.64 -14.74 -20.30
C VAL A 142 -1.28 -13.43 -19.93
N TYR A 143 -0.59 -12.33 -20.23
CA TYR A 143 -1.02 -10.99 -19.85
C TYR A 143 -0.61 -10.02 -20.94
N ALA A 144 -1.53 -9.15 -21.37
CA ALA A 144 -1.19 -8.08 -22.29
C ALA A 144 -2.03 -6.85 -21.92
N GLU A 145 -1.37 -5.74 -21.68
CA GLU A 145 -2.03 -4.45 -21.44
C GLU A 145 -1.32 -3.32 -22.17
N GLY A 146 -2.11 -2.33 -22.59
CA GLY A 146 -1.64 -1.04 -23.05
C GLY A 146 -2.50 0.08 -22.47
N HIS A 147 -1.88 1.18 -22.09
CA HIS A 147 -2.55 2.29 -21.42
C HIS A 147 -1.89 3.63 -21.72
N VAL A 148 -2.71 4.69 -21.81
CA VAL A 148 -2.25 6.10 -21.82
C VAL A 148 -2.32 6.69 -20.41
N THR A 149 -3.23 6.17 -19.62
CA THR A 149 -3.35 6.36 -18.18
C THR A 149 -4.12 5.15 -17.68
N ARG A 150 -4.09 4.86 -16.39
CA ARG A 150 -4.88 3.77 -15.83
C ARG A 150 -6.39 3.99 -15.93
N MET A 151 -6.83 5.20 -16.27
CA MET A 151 -8.21 5.48 -16.71
C MET A 151 -8.50 4.99 -18.14
N LEU A 152 -7.52 5.00 -19.04
CA LEU A 152 -7.66 4.65 -20.46
C LEU A 152 -6.70 3.52 -20.79
N GLN A 153 -7.14 2.31 -20.43
CA GLN A 153 -6.37 1.09 -20.56
C GLN A 153 -7.19 -0.02 -21.22
N VAL A 154 -6.53 -0.86 -21.99
CA VAL A 154 -7.13 -2.04 -22.63
C VAL A 154 -6.18 -3.20 -22.44
N GLY A 155 -6.72 -4.33 -22.01
CA GLY A 155 -5.92 -5.53 -21.81
C GLY A 155 -6.47 -6.43 -20.73
N GLY A 156 -5.65 -7.39 -20.36
CA GLY A 156 -5.94 -8.30 -19.26
C GLY A 156 -5.14 -9.58 -19.32
N GLY A 157 -5.46 -10.47 -18.39
CA GLY A 157 -4.83 -11.77 -18.24
C GLY A 157 -4.41 -12.02 -16.79
N GLY A 158 -3.43 -12.89 -16.61
CA GLY A 158 -2.81 -13.18 -15.32
C GLY A 158 -1.35 -13.54 -15.48
N LYS A 159 -0.51 -13.10 -14.54
CA LYS A 159 0.92 -13.39 -14.51
C LYS A 159 1.44 -13.48 -13.08
N ALA A 160 2.44 -14.34 -12.89
CA ALA A 160 3.26 -14.45 -11.70
C ALA A 160 4.72 -14.43 -12.15
N THR A 161 5.42 -13.32 -11.90
CA THR A 161 6.70 -13.04 -12.55
C THR A 161 7.77 -12.55 -11.60
N LEU A 162 9.01 -12.89 -11.91
CA LEU A 162 10.22 -12.26 -11.37
C LEU A 162 10.88 -11.42 -12.48
N GLY A 163 10.91 -10.11 -12.29
CA GLY A 163 11.51 -9.11 -13.17
C GLY A 163 12.84 -8.58 -12.66
N ILE A 164 13.68 -8.14 -13.60
CA ILE A 164 14.84 -7.29 -13.35
C ILE A 164 14.77 -6.08 -14.27
N GLY A 165 14.91 -4.90 -13.69
CA GLY A 165 14.75 -3.68 -14.45
C GLY A 165 14.87 -2.40 -13.65
N LEU A 166 14.66 -1.30 -14.37
CA LEU A 166 14.45 0.02 -13.82
C LEU A 166 12.98 0.13 -13.46
N HIS A 167 12.70 0.22 -12.16
CA HIS A 167 11.36 0.36 -11.60
C HIS A 167 11.17 1.79 -11.08
N THR A 168 9.91 2.20 -10.94
CA THR A 168 9.54 3.52 -10.42
C THR A 168 10.18 3.79 -9.05
N GLN A 169 10.57 5.06 -8.81
CA GLN A 169 11.24 5.55 -7.60
C GLN A 169 12.70 5.09 -7.46
N ARG A 170 13.50 5.24 -8.52
CA ARG A 170 14.97 5.15 -8.51
C ARG A 170 15.44 3.74 -8.15
N SER A 171 14.65 2.75 -8.55
CA SER A 171 14.84 1.36 -8.13
C SER A 171 15.30 0.51 -9.30
N LEU A 172 16.63 0.38 -9.46
CA LEU A 172 17.20 -0.72 -10.22
C LEU A 172 17.22 -1.96 -9.32
N GLY A 173 16.54 -3.02 -9.74
CA GLY A 173 16.47 -4.21 -8.90
C GLY A 173 15.56 -5.31 -9.40
N LEU A 174 15.24 -6.20 -8.47
CA LEU A 174 14.37 -7.35 -8.68
C LEU A 174 12.95 -7.03 -8.23
N GLU A 175 11.97 -7.41 -9.04
CA GLU A 175 10.54 -7.28 -8.74
C GLU A 175 9.87 -8.64 -8.85
N ASN A 176 9.17 -9.09 -7.80
CA ASN A 176 8.21 -10.16 -7.89
C ASN A 176 6.82 -9.54 -8.02
N LEU A 177 6.10 -9.86 -9.09
CA LEU A 177 4.78 -9.33 -9.41
C LEU A 177 3.80 -10.47 -9.71
N ASP A 178 2.77 -10.56 -8.89
CA ASP A 178 1.58 -11.38 -9.12
C ASP A 178 0.43 -10.44 -9.48
N ALA A 179 -0.02 -10.46 -10.74
CA ALA A 179 -1.04 -9.54 -11.22
C ALA A 179 -2.06 -10.27 -12.10
N GLY A 180 -3.31 -9.83 -12.03
CA GLY A 180 -4.37 -10.31 -12.90
C GLY A 180 -5.54 -9.34 -12.97
N GLY A 181 -6.16 -9.28 -14.13
CA GLY A 181 -7.24 -8.33 -14.36
C GLY A 181 -7.77 -8.34 -15.78
N ILE A 182 -8.84 -7.59 -16.01
CA ILE A 182 -9.40 -7.30 -17.33
C ILE A 182 -9.79 -5.82 -17.34
N HIS A 183 -9.41 -5.14 -18.42
CA HIS A 183 -9.57 -3.71 -18.58
C HIS A 183 -10.16 -3.37 -19.94
N LEU A 184 -11.21 -2.55 -19.91
CA LEU A 184 -11.81 -1.96 -21.09
C LEU A 184 -12.10 -0.48 -20.81
N LEU A 185 -11.16 0.37 -21.22
CA LEU A 185 -11.21 1.82 -21.03
C LEU A 185 -11.35 2.16 -19.53
N LEU A 186 -12.40 2.90 -19.18
CA LEU A 186 -12.65 3.40 -17.82
C LEU A 186 -12.96 2.29 -16.82
N PHE A 187 -13.38 1.11 -17.30
CA PHE A 187 -13.85 0.01 -16.48
C PHE A 187 -12.83 -1.12 -16.45
N GLY A 188 -12.62 -1.69 -15.27
CA GLY A 188 -11.83 -2.90 -15.15
C GLY A 188 -11.96 -3.56 -13.78
N MET A 189 -11.45 -4.78 -13.70
CA MET A 189 -11.14 -5.44 -12.43
C MET A 189 -9.67 -5.79 -12.46
N GLU A 190 -8.96 -5.50 -11.37
CA GLU A 190 -7.53 -5.78 -11.29
C GLU A 190 -7.15 -6.07 -9.85
N GLY A 191 -6.25 -7.02 -9.68
CA GLY A 191 -5.56 -7.29 -8.43
C GLY A 191 -4.09 -7.46 -8.72
N ALA A 192 -3.26 -6.85 -7.89
CA ALA A 192 -1.82 -6.99 -7.97
C ALA A 192 -1.20 -7.09 -6.58
N TRP A 193 -0.20 -7.94 -6.46
CA TRP A 193 0.73 -8.00 -5.35
C TRP A 193 2.14 -7.88 -5.90
N MET A 194 2.95 -7.05 -5.24
CA MET A 194 4.29 -6.72 -5.67
C MET A 194 5.22 -6.79 -4.46
N ALA A 195 6.39 -7.39 -4.65
CA ALA A 195 7.53 -7.23 -3.78
C ALA A 195 8.75 -6.83 -4.61
N LYS A 196 9.41 -5.73 -4.24
CA LYS A 196 10.63 -5.27 -4.92
C LYS A 196 11.79 -5.14 -3.94
N VAL A 197 12.98 -5.45 -4.43
CA VAL A 197 14.25 -5.18 -3.76
C VAL A 197 15.20 -4.54 -4.77
N GLY A 198 15.73 -3.38 -4.43
CA GLY A 198 16.61 -2.64 -5.33
C GLY A 198 17.32 -1.49 -4.64
N THR A 199 17.87 -0.60 -5.45
CA THR A 199 18.59 0.59 -5.00
C THR A 199 17.74 1.53 -4.14
N SER A 200 16.41 1.50 -4.28
CA SER A 200 15.48 2.29 -3.47
C SER A 200 15.06 1.60 -2.16
N GLY A 201 15.59 0.40 -1.87
CA GLY A 201 15.26 -0.40 -0.70
C GLY A 201 14.32 -1.57 -1.00
N VAL A 202 13.52 -1.94 0.00
CA VAL A 202 12.59 -3.09 -0.07
C VAL A 202 11.16 -2.59 0.06
N PHE A 203 10.28 -3.07 -0.80
CA PHE A 203 8.84 -2.84 -0.73
C PHE A 203 8.09 -4.15 -0.89
N SER A 204 6.95 -4.25 -0.22
CA SER A 204 5.96 -5.31 -0.46
C SER A 204 4.58 -4.75 -0.20
N GLY A 205 3.66 -4.97 -1.14
CA GLY A 205 2.30 -4.48 -1.03
C GLY A 205 1.42 -5.09 -2.12
N GLY A 206 0.12 -5.09 -1.85
CA GLY A 206 -0.87 -5.48 -2.84
C GLY A 206 -2.14 -4.69 -2.66
N ALA A 207 -2.93 -4.67 -3.72
CA ALA A 207 -4.20 -3.98 -3.79
C ALA A 207 -5.00 -4.50 -5.00
N GLY A 208 -6.29 -4.23 -4.98
CA GLY A 208 -7.14 -4.47 -6.14
C GLY A 208 -8.16 -3.36 -6.29
N ASN A 209 -8.75 -3.30 -7.47
CA ASN A 209 -9.84 -2.39 -7.78
C ASN A 209 -10.85 -3.05 -8.72
N VAL A 210 -12.12 -2.64 -8.59
CA VAL A 210 -13.20 -3.08 -9.48
C VAL A 210 -14.07 -1.88 -9.82
N GLY A 211 -14.35 -1.68 -11.11
CA GLY A 211 -15.20 -0.60 -11.61
C GLY A 211 -14.40 0.51 -12.27
N ILE A 212 -14.80 1.76 -11.99
CA ILE A 212 -14.21 2.95 -12.59
C ILE A 212 -12.87 3.25 -11.91
N GLN A 213 -11.81 3.38 -12.71
CA GLN A 213 -10.45 3.60 -12.22
C GLN A 213 -10.19 5.08 -11.87
N GLY A 214 -9.96 5.36 -10.59
CA GLY A 214 -9.65 6.69 -10.07
C GLY A 214 -8.26 6.75 -9.44
N PRO A 215 -7.57 7.92 -9.46
CA PRO A 215 -6.19 8.03 -8.99
C PRO A 215 -6.01 7.76 -7.49
N LYS A 216 -7.11 7.77 -6.71
CA LYS A 216 -7.12 7.51 -5.26
C LYS A 216 -7.39 6.05 -4.90
N ASP A 217 -7.58 5.19 -5.89
CA ASP A 217 -7.80 3.77 -5.66
C ASP A 217 -6.52 3.15 -5.13
N GLU A 218 -6.67 2.16 -4.26
CA GLU A 218 -5.57 1.64 -3.46
C GLU A 218 -4.44 1.06 -4.32
N ILE A 219 -4.79 0.47 -5.47
CA ILE A 219 -3.83 -0.08 -6.43
C ILE A 219 -2.89 0.99 -6.99
N TYR A 220 -3.38 2.22 -7.20
CA TYR A 220 -2.57 3.33 -7.70
C TYR A 220 -1.84 4.11 -6.59
N GLN A 221 -2.22 3.86 -5.34
CA GLN A 221 -1.47 4.38 -4.18
C GLN A 221 -0.29 3.48 -3.80
N LYS A 222 -0.26 2.22 -4.27
CA LYS A 222 0.69 1.20 -3.80
C LYS A 222 1.48 0.50 -4.88
N VAL A 223 0.88 0.20 -6.03
CA VAL A 223 1.45 -0.75 -7.00
C VAL A 223 1.74 -0.07 -8.34
N TYR A 224 0.75 0.61 -8.92
CA TYR A 224 0.87 1.21 -10.25
C TYR A 224 0.87 2.74 -10.21
N ASP A 225 1.53 3.36 -11.18
CA ASP A 225 1.32 4.78 -11.45
C ASP A 225 0.02 4.97 -12.23
N TYR A 226 -0.90 5.75 -11.67
CA TYR A 226 -2.16 6.11 -12.34
C TYR A 226 -1.92 6.88 -13.64
N TRP A 227 -0.90 7.73 -13.67
CA TRP A 227 -0.62 8.65 -14.77
C TRP A 227 0.37 8.09 -15.79
N GLY A 228 0.88 6.88 -15.57
CA GLY A 228 1.81 6.23 -16.47
C GLY A 228 1.21 6.03 -17.88
N ILE A 229 2.07 6.09 -18.89
CA ILE A 229 1.78 5.74 -20.28
C ILE A 229 2.65 4.55 -20.63
N GLY A 230 2.07 3.42 -21.04
CA GLY A 230 2.88 2.26 -21.33
C GLY A 230 2.09 0.99 -21.55
N GLY A 231 2.78 -0.12 -21.33
CA GLY A 231 2.19 -1.44 -21.47
C GLY A 231 3.06 -2.54 -20.89
N SER A 232 2.45 -3.69 -20.71
CA SER A 232 3.13 -4.90 -20.31
C SER A 232 2.62 -6.07 -21.13
N VAL A 233 3.53 -6.92 -21.56
CA VAL A 233 3.22 -8.19 -22.21
C VAL A 233 3.93 -9.30 -21.46
N ASN A 234 3.25 -10.39 -21.18
CA ASN A 234 3.81 -11.65 -20.73
C ASN A 234 3.20 -12.78 -21.56
N ALA A 235 4.06 -13.50 -22.27
CA ALA A 235 3.70 -14.59 -23.16
C ALA A 235 4.34 -15.89 -22.66
N GLY A 236 3.58 -16.65 -21.88
CA GLY A 236 4.03 -17.93 -21.35
C GLY A 236 4.98 -17.73 -20.17
N LEU A 237 6.28 -17.69 -20.43
CA LEU A 237 7.33 -17.60 -19.39
C LEU A 237 8.14 -16.31 -19.45
N VAL A 238 8.00 -15.50 -20.50
CA VAL A 238 8.79 -14.30 -20.71
C VAL A 238 7.87 -13.13 -20.93
N GLY A 239 8.17 -12.03 -20.26
CA GLY A 239 7.47 -10.78 -20.44
C GLY A 239 8.38 -9.57 -20.36
N ALA A 240 7.80 -8.44 -20.73
CA ALA A 240 8.42 -7.14 -20.68
C ALA A 240 7.39 -6.11 -20.23
N LYS A 241 7.87 -5.04 -19.60
CA LYS A 241 7.09 -3.88 -19.23
C LYS A 241 7.90 -2.63 -19.60
N VAL A 242 7.23 -1.66 -20.22
CA VAL A 242 7.78 -0.32 -20.44
C VAL A 242 6.69 0.67 -20.09
N GLU A 243 7.04 1.67 -19.27
CA GLU A 243 6.13 2.70 -18.81
C GLU A 243 6.86 4.04 -18.73
N PHE A 244 6.25 5.09 -19.25
CA PHE A 244 6.69 6.47 -19.15
C PHE A 244 5.85 7.16 -18.07
N HIS A 245 6.48 8.00 -17.24
CA HIS A 245 5.87 8.64 -16.07
C HIS A 245 5.78 10.17 -16.26
N PRO A 246 4.66 10.70 -16.76
CA PRO A 246 4.50 12.13 -17.03
C PRO A 246 4.69 13.01 -15.78
N LEU A 247 4.26 12.54 -14.60
CA LEU A 247 4.44 13.31 -13.36
C LEU A 247 5.92 13.44 -12.98
N GLN A 248 6.73 12.41 -13.26
CA GLN A 248 8.18 12.44 -13.02
C GLN A 248 8.88 13.38 -14.02
N LEU A 249 8.48 13.36 -15.30
CA LEU A 249 8.96 14.34 -16.27
C LEU A 249 8.62 15.78 -15.83
N PHE A 250 7.41 16.00 -15.35
CA PHE A 250 6.97 17.32 -14.89
C PHE A 250 7.80 17.78 -13.68
N ASP A 251 8.05 16.89 -12.72
CA ASP A 251 8.90 17.18 -11.56
C ASP A 251 10.35 17.48 -11.96
N PHE A 252 10.93 16.67 -12.86
CA PHE A 252 12.25 16.88 -13.43
C PHE A 252 12.40 18.29 -14.03
N ILE A 253 11.44 18.73 -14.85
CA ILE A 253 11.41 20.06 -15.46
C ILE A 253 11.29 21.16 -14.39
N LEU A 254 10.38 20.99 -13.43
CA LEU A 254 10.14 21.95 -12.36
C LEU A 254 11.32 22.12 -11.41
N GLY A 255 12.09 21.07 -11.16
CA GLY A 255 13.23 21.20 -10.28
C GLY A 255 14.39 21.99 -10.87
N PHE A 256 14.45 22.24 -12.19
CA PHE A 256 15.38 23.24 -12.76
C PHE A 256 15.12 24.66 -12.28
N ILE A 257 13.86 24.97 -11.93
CA ILE A 257 13.48 26.24 -11.29
C ILE A 257 13.34 26.11 -9.77
N GLY A 258 13.82 24.99 -9.20
CA GLY A 258 13.88 24.72 -7.77
C GLY A 258 12.55 24.32 -7.11
N VAL A 259 11.55 23.90 -7.90
CA VAL A 259 10.25 23.43 -7.42
C VAL A 259 10.26 21.90 -7.34
N ASP A 260 10.02 21.38 -6.14
CA ASP A 260 9.93 19.95 -5.83
C ASP A 260 8.44 19.56 -5.69
N PHE A 261 7.84 19.07 -6.77
CA PHE A 261 6.42 18.73 -6.85
C PHE A 261 6.12 17.34 -6.28
N LEU A 262 7.03 16.39 -6.38
CA LEU A 262 6.86 15.00 -5.90
C LEU A 262 7.47 14.74 -4.52
N HIS A 263 8.12 15.72 -3.92
CA HIS A 263 8.74 15.67 -2.60
C HIS A 263 9.86 14.62 -2.48
N ASP A 264 10.51 14.26 -3.57
CA ASP A 264 11.54 13.22 -3.63
C ASP A 264 12.97 13.75 -3.67
N ASP A 265 13.16 15.05 -3.89
CA ASP A 265 14.45 15.73 -3.86
C ASP A 265 15.16 15.60 -2.50
N PHE A 266 16.40 15.13 -2.51
CA PHE A 266 17.26 15.11 -1.33
C PHE A 266 17.66 16.50 -0.89
N ALA A 267 17.61 17.54 -1.74
CA ALA A 267 17.86 18.91 -1.32
C ALA A 267 16.76 19.44 -0.37
N HIS A 268 15.49 19.08 -0.59
CA HIS A 268 14.35 19.71 0.10
C HIS A 268 13.58 18.75 1.01
N SER A 269 13.82 17.44 0.93
CA SER A 269 13.08 16.46 1.72
C SER A 269 14.00 15.45 2.43
N ARG A 270 13.55 14.86 3.54
CA ARG A 270 14.22 13.76 4.24
C ARG A 270 13.32 12.52 4.31
N GLY A 271 13.92 11.34 4.40
CA GLY A 271 13.20 10.12 4.74
C GLY A 271 12.56 10.18 6.14
N LEU A 272 11.57 9.31 6.35
CA LEU A 272 10.95 9.08 7.65
C LEU A 272 11.94 8.39 8.59
N ARG A 273 11.95 8.81 9.86
CA ARG A 273 12.86 8.29 10.89
C ARG A 273 12.09 7.43 11.88
N PHE A 274 11.85 6.19 11.50
CA PHE A 274 11.23 5.22 12.39
C PHE A 274 12.26 4.46 13.21
N SER A 275 11.98 4.28 14.49
CA SER A 275 12.70 3.31 15.32
C SER A 275 12.32 1.88 14.91
N GLU A 276 13.13 0.88 15.29
CA GLU A 276 12.77 -0.54 15.09
C GLU A 276 11.41 -0.89 15.72
N ARG A 277 11.10 -0.23 16.84
CA ARG A 277 9.82 -0.37 17.53
C ARG A 277 8.68 0.17 16.68
N ASP A 278 8.84 1.35 16.07
CA ASP A 278 7.83 1.94 15.19
C ASP A 278 7.58 1.05 13.97
N ILE A 279 8.66 0.56 13.35
CA ILE A 279 8.57 -0.38 12.20
C ILE A 279 7.82 -1.64 12.62
N THR A 280 8.11 -2.19 13.80
CA THR A 280 7.41 -3.37 14.33
C THR A 280 5.93 -3.10 14.55
N LEU A 281 5.57 -1.95 15.12
CA LEU A 281 4.18 -1.55 15.33
C LEU A 281 3.45 -1.39 13.99
N LEU A 282 4.05 -0.69 13.02
CA LEU A 282 3.50 -0.49 11.67
C LEU A 282 3.28 -1.83 10.95
N LYS A 283 4.25 -2.76 11.03
CA LYS A 283 4.13 -4.12 10.47
C LYS A 283 2.99 -4.89 11.11
N LYS A 284 2.86 -4.86 12.44
CA LYS A 284 1.74 -5.50 13.15
C LYS A 284 0.39 -4.92 12.74
N MET A 285 0.28 -3.59 12.74
CA MET A 285 -0.95 -2.91 12.34
C MET A 285 -1.35 -3.23 10.90
N SER A 286 -0.38 -3.26 9.97
CA SER A 286 -0.64 -3.67 8.58
C SER A 286 -1.16 -5.11 8.49
N ARG A 287 -0.64 -6.05 9.30
CA ARG A 287 -1.16 -7.42 9.36
C ARG A 287 -2.57 -7.50 9.94
N TYR A 288 -2.86 -6.69 10.96
CA TYR A 288 -4.20 -6.62 11.55
C TYR A 288 -5.21 -6.07 10.56
N ALA A 289 -4.86 -4.98 9.86
CA ALA A 289 -5.71 -4.36 8.83
C ALA A 289 -5.99 -5.33 7.65
N ALA A 290 -5.04 -6.21 7.32
CA ALA A 290 -5.22 -7.21 6.29
C ALA A 290 -6.11 -8.41 6.71
N SER A 291 -6.30 -8.66 8.02
CA SER A 291 -7.07 -9.79 8.53
C SER A 291 -8.49 -9.37 8.94
N ARG A 292 -9.47 -9.59 8.07
CA ARG A 292 -10.89 -9.31 8.33
C ARG A 292 -11.40 -9.96 9.62
N GLU A 293 -10.98 -11.20 9.89
CA GLU A 293 -11.39 -11.93 11.09
C GLU A 293 -10.77 -11.33 12.36
N THR A 294 -9.51 -10.88 12.32
CA THR A 294 -8.87 -10.17 13.44
C THR A 294 -9.63 -8.89 13.77
N LEU A 295 -9.96 -8.06 12.76
CA LEU A 295 -10.72 -6.83 12.94
C LEU A 295 -12.12 -7.10 13.51
N ARG A 296 -12.83 -8.11 12.97
CA ARG A 296 -14.15 -8.52 13.46
C ARG A 296 -14.12 -8.89 14.95
N ARG A 297 -13.17 -9.75 15.35
CA ARG A 297 -13.03 -10.17 16.76
C ARG A 297 -12.65 -9.02 17.67
N TYR A 298 -11.74 -8.15 17.22
CA TYR A 298 -11.34 -6.96 17.95
C TYR A 298 -12.55 -6.05 18.24
N HIS A 299 -13.32 -5.65 17.22
CA HIS A 299 -14.47 -4.77 17.40
C HIS A 299 -15.59 -5.40 18.25
N LEU A 300 -15.81 -6.73 18.14
CA LEU A 300 -16.77 -7.44 19.01
C LEU A 300 -16.34 -7.40 20.48
N ALA A 301 -15.05 -7.57 20.76
CA ALA A 301 -14.51 -7.46 22.10
C ALA A 301 -14.67 -6.02 22.65
N MET A 302 -14.33 -5.00 21.87
CA MET A 302 -14.45 -3.59 22.29
C MET A 302 -15.91 -3.21 22.61
N LYS A 303 -16.88 -3.62 21.78
CA LYS A 303 -18.31 -3.41 22.05
C LYS A 303 -18.78 -4.10 23.33
N THR A 304 -18.19 -5.23 23.68
CA THR A 304 -18.53 -5.97 24.90
C THR A 304 -17.98 -5.26 26.13
N THR A 305 -16.72 -4.82 26.09
CA THR A 305 -16.08 -4.05 27.17
C THR A 305 -16.81 -2.72 27.41
N GLU A 306 -17.20 -2.00 26.36
CA GLU A 306 -17.95 -0.74 26.49
C GLU A 306 -19.31 -0.95 27.17
N LYS A 307 -20.04 -2.01 26.79
CA LYS A 307 -21.31 -2.38 27.44
C LYS A 307 -21.11 -2.74 28.91
N GLN A 308 -20.02 -3.41 29.25
CA GLN A 308 -19.69 -3.75 30.65
C GLN A 308 -19.39 -2.48 31.46
N GLN A 309 -18.56 -1.58 30.95
CA GLN A 309 -18.24 -0.31 31.61
C GLN A 309 -19.49 0.55 31.83
N LYS A 310 -20.39 0.64 30.84
CA LYS A 310 -21.67 1.37 30.98
C LYS A 310 -22.59 0.75 32.04
N ARG A 311 -22.63 -0.58 32.16
CA ARG A 311 -23.41 -1.28 33.20
C ARG A 311 -22.85 -1.03 34.60
N GLU A 312 -21.53 -1.03 34.76
CA GLU A 312 -20.87 -0.75 36.04
C GLU A 312 -21.05 0.72 36.46
N ALA A 313 -20.90 1.66 35.54
CA ALA A 313 -21.18 3.08 35.80
C ALA A 313 -22.65 3.32 36.21
N GLY A 314 -23.61 2.61 35.58
CA GLY A 314 -25.02 2.65 35.96
C GLY A 314 -25.28 2.13 37.37
N LYS A 315 -24.70 0.99 37.76
CA LYS A 315 -24.84 0.43 39.12
C LYS A 315 -24.33 1.39 40.20
N ASN A 316 -23.21 2.06 39.95
CA ASN A 316 -22.68 3.07 40.88
C ASN A 316 -23.65 4.25 41.02
N LYS A 317 -24.28 4.71 39.93
CA LYS A 317 -25.28 5.79 39.98
C LYS A 317 -26.49 5.44 40.86
N TYR A 318 -26.98 4.19 40.81
CA TYR A 318 -28.10 3.75 41.66
C TYR A 318 -27.71 3.54 43.13
N GLN A 319 -26.46 3.15 43.43
CA GLN A 319 -26.01 3.04 44.82
C GLN A 319 -25.86 4.39 45.53
N PHE A 320 -25.58 5.47 44.80
CA PHE A 320 -25.59 6.82 45.37
C PHE A 320 -27.02 7.31 45.66
N GLN A 321 -27.99 7.05 44.77
CA GLN A 321 -29.38 7.46 45.02
C GLN A 321 -30.02 6.75 46.21
N ILE A 322 -29.70 5.47 46.46
CA ILE A 322 -30.24 4.73 47.61
C ILE A 322 -29.68 5.27 48.95
N LYS A 323 -28.47 5.85 48.95
CA LYS A 323 -27.90 6.45 50.18
C LYS A 323 -28.51 7.81 50.54
N ASP A 324 -29.07 8.53 49.58
CA ASP A 324 -29.70 9.83 49.82
C ASP A 324 -31.19 9.72 50.21
N GLU A 325 -31.84 8.59 49.91
CA GLU A 325 -33.25 8.34 50.28
C GLU A 325 -33.43 7.57 51.61
N VAL A 326 -32.38 6.92 52.12
CA VAL A 326 -32.39 6.28 53.44
C VAL A 326 -31.71 7.23 54.42
N GLY A 327 -32.48 8.20 54.93
CA GLY A 327 -32.07 9.02 56.07
C GLY A 327 -31.71 8.17 57.30
N PRO A 328 -30.95 8.74 58.26
CA PRO A 328 -30.48 8.04 59.46
C PRO A 328 -31.61 7.43 60.30
#